data_AF-A0A7W0Y691-F1
#
_entry.id   AF-A0A7W0Y691-F1
#
_cell.length_a   1.000
_cell.length_b   1.000
_cell.length_c   1.000
_cell.angle_alpha   90.00
_cell.angle_beta   90.00
_cell.angle_gamma   90.00
#
_symmetry.space_group_name_H-M   'P 1'
#
loop_
_entity.id
_entity.type
_entity.pdbx_description
1 polymer ?
#
loop_
_entity_poly.entity_id
_entity_poly.type
_entity_poly.pdbx_seq_one_letter_code
_entity_poly.pdbx_strand_id
1 'polypeptide(L)'
;TPPSPRCWWPEIPEELATTLLAMLSKDPTQRPALSEVIRVLRAAHSQLQAVPQPVPYMHSVVAMMKRNLLRVTVAVAVGVTGVATLLA
;
A
#
# COMPACT_ATOMS: atom_id res chain seq x y z
N THR A 1 2.83 -23.30 -16.28
CA THR A 1 1.78 -22.37 -15.80
C THR A 1 2.40 -21.47 -14.74
N PRO A 2 2.13 -20.16 -14.74
CA PRO A 2 2.64 -19.29 -13.69
C PRO A 2 2.14 -19.76 -12.31
N PRO A 3 2.95 -19.63 -11.25
CA PRO A 3 2.52 -19.92 -9.89
C PRO A 3 1.38 -18.99 -9.46
N SER A 4 0.54 -19.46 -8.53
CA SER A 4 -0.59 -18.69 -8.03
C SER A 4 -0.12 -17.43 -7.28
N PRO A 5 -0.80 -16.28 -7.44
CA PRO A 5 -0.55 -15.09 -6.62
C PRO A 5 -0.62 -15.37 -5.11
N ARG A 6 -1.43 -16.37 -4.71
CA ARG A 6 -1.57 -16.80 -3.31
C ARG A 6 -0.28 -17.35 -2.69
N CYS A 7 0.71 -17.74 -3.50
CA CYS A 7 2.02 -18.17 -3.01
C CYS A 7 2.79 -17.04 -2.31
N TRP A 8 2.54 -15.78 -2.71
CA TRP A 8 3.19 -14.60 -2.13
C TRP A 8 2.24 -13.71 -1.34
N TRP A 9 0.94 -13.80 -1.62
CA TRP A 9 -0.10 -13.06 -0.91
C TRP A 9 -1.23 -14.03 -0.52
N PRO A 10 -1.08 -14.80 0.57
CA PRO A 10 -2.05 -15.84 0.95
C PRO A 10 -3.47 -15.33 1.20
N GLU A 11 -3.59 -14.08 1.64
CA GLU A 11 -4.84 -13.39 1.99
C GLU A 11 -5.60 -12.84 0.78
N ILE A 12 -5.03 -12.88 -0.43
CA ILE A 12 -5.75 -12.45 -1.62
C ILE A 12 -6.99 -13.34 -1.83
N PRO A 13 -8.17 -12.74 -2.11
CA PRO A 13 -9.35 -13.50 -2.48
C PRO A 13 -9.08 -14.44 -3.67
N GLU A 14 -9.55 -15.68 -3.59
CA GLU A 14 -9.28 -16.72 -4.59
C GLU A 14 -9.81 -16.35 -5.98
N GLU A 15 -11.00 -15.73 -6.02
CA GLU A 15 -11.61 -15.23 -7.24
C GLU A 15 -10.70 -14.19 -7.92
N LEU A 16 -10.13 -13.26 -7.13
CA LEU A 16 -9.20 -12.26 -7.63
C LEU A 16 -7.91 -12.90 -8.16
N ALA A 17 -7.34 -13.87 -7.45
CA ALA A 17 -6.15 -14.58 -7.92
C ALA A 17 -6.38 -15.27 -9.26
N THR A 18 -7.53 -15.93 -9.42
CA THR A 18 -7.92 -16.60 -10.67
C THR A 18 -8.12 -15.60 -11.81
N THR A 19 -8.81 -14.49 -11.57
CA THR A 19 -9.01 -13.43 -12.57
C THR A 19 -7.68 -12.82 -13.02
N LEU A 20 -6.74 -12.56 -12.10
CA LEU A 20 -5.41 -12.05 -12.44
C LEU A 20 -4.64 -13.02 -13.35
N LEU A 21 -4.71 -14.33 -13.06
CA LEU A 21 -4.08 -15.35 -13.91
C LEU A 21 -4.72 -15.39 -15.30
N ALA A 22 -6.04 -15.31 -15.39
CA ALA A 22 -6.78 -15.30 -16.66
C ALA A 22 -6.43 -14.05 -17.50
N MET A 23 -6.28 -12.88 -16.87
CA MET A 23 -5.84 -11.65 -17.54
C MET A 23 -4.45 -11.79 -18.18
N LEU A 24 -3.56 -12.58 -17.58
CA LEU A 24 -2.20 -12.84 -18.08
C LEU A 24 -2.15 -13.92 -19.17
N SER A 25 -3.28 -14.50 -19.56
CA SER A 25 -3.33 -15.52 -20.60
C SER A 25 -2.83 -14.99 -21.95
N LYS A 26 -2.05 -15.84 -22.64
CA LYS A 26 -1.60 -15.60 -24.02
C LYS A 26 -2.75 -15.77 -25.01
N ASP A 27 -3.69 -16.65 -24.71
CA ASP A 27 -4.91 -16.84 -25.50
C ASP A 27 -5.92 -15.73 -25.14
N PRO A 28 -6.33 -14.88 -26.11
CA PRO A 28 -7.29 -13.81 -25.86
C PRO A 28 -8.69 -14.32 -25.48
N THR A 29 -9.08 -15.54 -25.89
CA THR A 29 -10.41 -16.11 -25.57
C THR A 29 -10.54 -16.48 -24.09
N GLN A 30 -9.41 -16.66 -23.41
CA GLN A 30 -9.32 -16.95 -21.98
C GLN A 30 -9.26 -15.69 -21.11
N ARG A 31 -9.14 -14.50 -21.72
CA ARG A 31 -9.10 -13.25 -20.96
C ARG A 31 -10.50 -12.87 -20.52
N PRO A 32 -10.69 -12.47 -19.25
CA PRO A 32 -11.98 -12.02 -18.77
C PRO A 32 -12.39 -10.71 -19.43
N ALA A 33 -13.69 -10.50 -19.57
CA ALA A 33 -14.24 -9.21 -19.98
C ALA A 33 -13.94 -8.12 -18.94
N LEU A 34 -13.86 -6.87 -19.37
CA LEU A 34 -13.59 -5.75 -18.46
C LEU A 34 -14.66 -5.61 -17.35
N SER A 35 -15.93 -5.87 -17.68
CA SER A 35 -17.02 -5.86 -16.70
C SER A 35 -16.81 -6.87 -15.57
N GLU A 36 -16.29 -8.04 -15.90
CA GLU A 36 -15.96 -9.09 -14.95
C GLU A 36 -14.78 -8.69 -14.06
N VAL A 37 -13.72 -8.12 -14.64
CA VAL A 37 -12.59 -7.60 -13.89
C VAL A 37 -13.03 -6.55 -12.86
N ILE A 38 -13.88 -5.60 -13.27
CA ILE A 38 -14.42 -4.56 -12.38
C ILE A 38 -15.24 -5.19 -11.23
N ARG A 39 -16.09 -6.18 -11.55
CA ARG A 39 -16.91 -6.88 -10.56
C ARG A 39 -16.04 -7.55 -9.50
N VAL A 40 -15.03 -8.32 -9.93
CA VAL A 40 -14.13 -9.06 -9.04
C VAL A 40 -13.29 -8.10 -8.18
N LEU A 41 -12.77 -7.02 -8.76
CA LEU A 41 -12.00 -6.02 -8.01
C LEU A 41 -12.84 -5.35 -6.91
N ARG A 42 -14.10 -5.02 -7.19
CA ARG A 42 -15.01 -4.42 -6.18
C ARG A 42 -15.33 -5.39 -5.05
N ALA A 43 -15.58 -6.66 -5.38
CA ALA A 43 -15.83 -7.71 -4.40
C ALA A 43 -14.59 -7.93 -3.53
N ALA A 44 -13.41 -8.06 -4.14
CA ALA A 44 -12.16 -8.25 -3.43
C ALA A 44 -11.81 -7.07 -2.52
N HIS A 45 -12.04 -5.84 -2.98
CA HIS A 45 -11.85 -4.64 -2.17
C HIS A 45 -12.70 -4.67 -0.90
N SER A 46 -13.97 -5.07 -1.03
CA SER A 46 -14.89 -5.17 0.11
C SER A 46 -14.42 -6.24 1.12
N GLN A 47 -13.93 -7.38 0.63
CA GLN A 47 -13.40 -8.46 1.47
C GLN A 47 -12.10 -8.05 2.20
N LEU A 48 -11.19 -7.38 1.50
CA LEU A 48 -9.90 -6.95 2.07
C LEU A 48 -10.06 -5.81 3.09
N GLN A 49 -11.11 -4.99 2.96
CA GLN A 49 -11.45 -3.98 3.97
C GLN A 49 -12.10 -4.56 5.23
N ALA A 50 -12.77 -5.71 5.12
CA ALA A 50 -13.40 -6.38 6.26
C ALA A 50 -12.39 -7.07 7.19
N VAL A 51 -11.18 -7.35 6.70
CA VAL A 51 -10.10 -7.93 7.50
C VAL A 51 -9.39 -6.79 8.26
N PRO A 52 -9.37 -6.79 9.61
CA PRO A 52 -8.58 -5.84 10.38
C PRO A 52 -7.11 -6.00 10.03
N GLN A 53 -6.52 -5.00 9.37
CA GLN A 53 -5.16 -5.07 8.85
C GLN A 53 -4.13 -5.03 9.98
N PRO A 54 -3.33 -6.09 10.24
CA PRO A 54 -2.25 -6.05 11.20
C PRO A 54 -0.91 -6.04 10.46
N VAL A 55 -0.69 -5.15 9.48
CA VAL A 55 0.65 -4.98 8.88
C VAL A 55 0.84 -3.57 8.31
N PRO A 56 1.97 -2.91 8.60
CA PRO A 56 2.31 -1.60 8.07
C PRO A 56 2.95 -1.76 6.68
N TYR A 57 2.17 -1.98 5.62
CA TYR A 57 2.71 -1.90 4.26
C TYR A 57 2.35 -0.55 3.61
N MET A 58 3.40 0.19 3.25
CA MET A 58 3.43 1.37 2.36
C MET A 58 2.69 2.67 2.71
N HIS A 59 1.94 2.81 3.81
CA HIS A 59 1.55 4.13 4.31
C HIS A 59 2.68 4.89 5.06
N SER A 60 3.87 4.27 5.15
CA SER A 60 4.99 4.73 5.97
C SER A 60 5.96 5.70 5.31
N VAL A 61 5.96 5.88 3.97
CA VAL A 61 6.84 6.89 3.35
C VAL A 61 6.37 8.33 3.63
N VAL A 62 5.06 8.57 3.53
CA VAL A 62 4.49 9.89 3.84
C VAL A 62 4.51 10.16 5.36
N ALA A 63 4.25 9.13 6.17
CA ALA A 63 4.30 9.24 7.62
C ALA A 63 5.74 9.40 8.17
N MET A 64 6.75 8.76 7.57
CA MET A 64 8.16 9.01 7.90
C MET A 64 8.57 10.45 7.60
N MET A 65 8.16 10.99 6.45
CA MET A 65 8.58 12.34 6.04
C MET A 65 8.03 13.42 6.97
N LYS A 66 6.80 13.24 7.50
CA LYS A 66 6.20 14.17 8.48
C LYS A 66 6.96 14.24 9.81
N ARG A 67 7.61 13.16 10.25
CA ARG A 67 8.29 13.09 11.57
C ARG A 67 9.67 13.76 11.57
N ASN A 68 10.39 13.72 10.44
CA ASN A 68 11.70 14.36 10.33
C ASN A 68 11.58 15.89 10.23
N LEU A 69 10.54 16.41 9.58
CA LEU A 69 10.30 17.86 9.51
C LEU A 69 10.08 18.48 10.91
N LEU A 70 9.37 17.77 11.80
CA LEU A 70 9.11 18.22 13.16
C LEU A 70 10.39 18.26 14.02
N ARG A 71 11.32 17.32 13.82
CA ARG A 71 12.60 17.30 14.55
C ARG A 71 13.54 18.43 14.10
N VAL A 72 13.57 18.73 12.80
CA VAL A 72 14.39 19.83 12.27
C VAL A 72 13.90 21.18 12.79
N THR A 73 12.59 21.40 12.86
CA THR A 73 12.02 22.67 13.37
C THR A 73 12.31 22.89 14.86
N VAL A 74 12.20 21.86 15.70
CA VAL A 74 12.55 21.97 17.13
C VAL A 74 14.04 22.24 17.33
N ALA A 75 14.92 21.55 16.59
CA ALA A 75 16.36 21.76 16.71
C ALA A 75 16.79 23.19 16.31
N VAL A 76 16.21 23.74 15.24
CA VAL A 76 16.49 25.12 14.82
C VAL A 76 15.98 26.13 15.86
N ALA A 77 14.78 25.94 16.41
CA ALA A 77 14.23 26.85 17.43
C ALA A 77 15.08 26.89 18.72
N VAL A 78 15.54 25.72 19.20
CA VAL A 78 16.40 25.65 20.40
C VAL A 78 17.79 26.24 20.12
N GLY A 79 18.35 25.98 18.94
CA GLY A 79 19.64 26.55 18.53
C GLY A 79 19.64 28.08 18.49
N VAL A 80 18.61 28.69 17.90
CA VAL A 80 18.49 30.15 17.83
C VAL A 80 18.29 30.76 19.22
N THR A 81 17.51 30.11 20.09
CA THR A 81 17.26 30.62 21.45
C THR A 81 18.52 30.53 22.32
N GLY A 82 19.27 29.43 22.25
CA GLY A 82 20.51 29.24 23.01
C GLY A 82 21.62 30.20 22.60
N VAL A 83 21.74 30.52 21.30
CA VAL A 83 22.72 31.50 20.81
C VAL A 83 22.34 32.92 21.21
N ALA A 84 21.05 33.26 21.24
CA ALA A 84 20.59 34.59 21.66
C ALA A 84 20.86 34.88 23.15
N THR A 85 20.81 33.86 24.01
CA THR A 85 21.13 34.00 25.45
C THR A 85 22.62 33.98 25.76
N LEU A 86 23.49 33.53 24.84
CA LEU A 86 24.94 33.48 25.06
C LEU A 86 25.66 34.77 24.63
N LEU A 87 24.96 35.68 23.94
CA LEU A 87 25.48 36.93 23.39
C LEU A 87 24.87 38.19 24.02
N ALA A 88 24.04 38.04 25.07
CA ALA A 88 23.46 39.12 25.87
C ALA A 88 24.06 39.13 27.28
#